data_AF-A0A7K1SPW4-F1
#
_entry.id   AF-A0A7K1SPW4-F1
#
_cell.length_a   1.000
_cell.length_b   1.000
_cell.length_c   1.000
_cell.angle_alpha   90.00
_cell.angle_beta   90.00
_cell.angle_gamma   90.00
#
_symmetry.space_group_name_H-M   'P 1'
#
loop_
_entity.id
_entity.type
_entity.pdbx_description
1 polymer ?
#
loop_
_entity_poly.entity_id
_entity_poly.type
_entity_poly.pdbx_seq_one_letter_code
_entity_poly.pdbx_strand_id
1 'polypeptide(L)'
;MIASWTLPKATSLTAMGDSLRLHKLVIVDPQNRERIVIAAPIPDPIVSGKVAHRRNIVTAGIQFKDPTGTERGGIASLADSSFVVGIDDETGRERAHLYYLPKRGSGLYLQGEKETETVSLFIPLKGANPTLEMTDKTGKKTQLLPNQR
;
A
#
# COMPACT_ATOMS: atom_id res chain seq x y z
N MET A 1 -12.14 15.09 17.80
CA MET A 1 -10.89 15.87 17.67
C MET A 1 -10.77 16.33 16.23
N ILE A 2 -10.89 17.64 15.98
CA ILE A 2 -10.60 18.23 14.68
C ILE A 2 -9.08 18.46 14.70
N ALA A 3 -8.32 17.79 13.85
CA ALA A 3 -6.93 18.18 13.65
C ALA A 3 -6.95 19.51 12.88
N SER A 4 -6.96 20.61 13.63
CA SER A 4 -6.82 21.96 13.11
C SER A 4 -5.36 22.18 12.73
N TRP A 5 -5.02 22.00 11.46
CA TRP A 5 -3.72 22.40 10.95
C TRP A 5 -3.75 23.89 10.64
N THR A 6 -3.15 24.70 11.51
CA THR A 6 -2.74 26.06 11.13
C THR A 6 -1.48 25.90 10.29
N LEU A 7 -1.61 25.90 8.97
CA LEU A 7 -0.44 25.93 8.10
C LEU A 7 0.30 27.25 8.35
N PRO A 8 1.59 27.22 8.75
CA PRO A 8 2.37 28.46 8.76
C PRO A 8 2.35 29.06 7.36
N LYS A 9 2.26 30.39 7.28
CA LYS A 9 2.45 31.12 6.02
C LYS A 9 3.75 30.61 5.41
N ALA A 10 3.68 30.01 4.22
CA ALA A 10 4.85 29.45 3.57
C ALA A 10 5.87 30.57 3.33
N THR A 11 6.86 30.69 4.21
CA THR A 11 8.10 31.37 3.89
C THR A 11 8.75 30.48 2.84
N SER A 12 8.75 30.94 1.59
CA SER A 12 9.44 30.26 0.49
C SER A 12 10.90 30.12 0.87
N LEU A 13 11.28 28.95 1.39
CA LEU A 13 12.65 28.50 1.42
C LEU A 13 13.03 28.18 -0.02
N THR A 14 13.38 29.20 -0.80
CA THR A 14 14.21 29.02 -1.99
C THR A 14 15.63 28.68 -1.55
N ALA A 15 15.79 27.54 -0.89
CA ALA A 15 16.93 26.71 -1.17
C ALA A 15 16.63 26.12 -2.56
N MET A 16 17.36 26.54 -3.58
CA MET A 16 17.43 25.75 -4.82
C MET A 16 18.07 24.42 -4.42
N GLY A 17 17.24 23.49 -3.95
CA GLY A 17 17.67 22.11 -3.77
C GLY A 17 17.94 21.53 -5.15
N ASP A 18 19.02 20.77 -5.26
CA ASP A 18 19.29 19.97 -6.45
C ASP A 18 18.08 19.06 -6.70
N SER A 19 17.34 19.31 -7.78
CA SER A 19 16.17 18.52 -8.13
C SER A 19 16.52 17.52 -9.23
N LEU A 20 16.32 16.23 -8.98
CA LEU A 20 16.39 15.20 -10.00
C LEU A 20 14.98 14.90 -10.53
N ARG A 21 14.76 15.14 -11.83
CA ARG A 21 13.49 14.83 -12.51
C ARG A 21 13.67 13.59 -13.37
N LEU A 22 12.89 12.55 -13.09
CA LEU A 22 13.00 11.25 -13.72
C LEU A 22 11.65 10.53 -13.73
N HIS A 23 11.45 9.63 -14.68
CA HIS A 23 10.27 8.75 -14.73
C HIS A 23 10.46 7.47 -13.92
N LYS A 24 11.70 6.97 -13.83
CA LYS A 24 12.04 5.70 -13.17
C LYS A 24 13.44 5.78 -12.55
N LEU A 25 13.54 5.42 -11.27
CA LEU A 25 14.79 5.17 -10.56
C LEU A 25 14.81 3.68 -10.18
N VAL A 26 15.91 3.01 -10.51
CA VAL A 26 16.14 1.61 -10.17
C VAL A 26 17.35 1.51 -9.28
N ILE A 27 17.16 0.91 -8.12
CA ILE A 27 18.26 0.52 -7.23
C ILE A 27 18.54 -0.94 -7.50
N VAL A 28 19.78 -1.25 -7.86
CA VAL A 28 20.25 -2.60 -8.17
C VAL A 28 21.23 -3.10 -7.11
N ASP A 29 21.37 -4.42 -6.98
CA ASP A 29 22.42 -5.05 -6.19
C ASP A 29 23.74 -5.22 -6.98
N PRO A 30 24.82 -5.74 -6.37
CA PRO A 30 26.10 -5.95 -7.07
C PRO A 30 26.05 -6.93 -8.26
N GLN A 31 25.01 -7.76 -8.35
CA GLN A 31 24.75 -8.65 -9.48
C GLN A 31 23.83 -8.00 -10.53
N ASN A 32 23.60 -6.69 -10.43
CA ASN A 32 22.76 -5.90 -11.32
C ASN A 32 21.26 -6.32 -11.30
N ARG A 33 20.79 -6.89 -10.19
CA ARG A 33 19.39 -7.28 -10.02
C ARG A 33 18.61 -6.14 -9.36
N GLU A 34 17.42 -5.84 -9.88
CA GLU A 34 16.54 -4.81 -9.31
C GLU A 34 16.16 -5.16 -7.85
N ARG A 35 16.27 -4.18 -6.94
CA ARG A 35 15.90 -4.29 -5.52
C ARG A 35 14.79 -3.32 -5.15
N ILE A 36 14.87 -2.10 -5.69
CA ILE A 36 13.85 -1.07 -5.50
C ILE A 36 13.58 -0.41 -6.84
N VAL A 37 12.31 -0.25 -7.18
CA VAL A 37 11.87 0.51 -8.35
C VAL A 37 10.96 1.63 -7.90
N ILE A 38 11.36 2.88 -8.15
CA ILE A 38 10.54 4.07 -7.93
C ILE A 38 10.16 4.62 -9.29
N ALA A 39 8.88 4.63 -9.64
CA ALA A 39 8.46 4.98 -11.00
C ALA A 39 7.04 5.52 -11.10
N ALA A 40 6.79 6.28 -12.19
CA ALA A 40 5.48 6.80 -12.58
C ALA A 40 5.32 6.74 -14.12
N PRO A 41 4.55 5.78 -14.68
CA PRO A 41 3.88 4.68 -13.99
C PRO A 41 4.87 3.63 -13.49
N ILE A 42 4.47 2.87 -12.47
CA ILE A 42 5.26 1.76 -11.96
C ILE A 42 5.10 0.53 -12.89
N PRO A 43 6.16 -0.22 -13.25
CA PRO A 43 6.02 -1.41 -14.07
C PRO A 43 5.23 -2.51 -13.35
N ASP A 44 4.65 -3.45 -14.06
CA ASP A 44 4.04 -4.64 -13.43
C ASP A 44 5.04 -5.41 -12.56
N PRO A 45 4.60 -6.02 -11.45
CA PRO A 45 5.49 -6.77 -10.58
C PRO A 45 5.87 -8.11 -11.19
N ILE A 46 7.03 -8.60 -10.78
CA ILE A 46 7.46 -9.96 -11.07
C ILE A 46 7.09 -10.80 -9.86
N VAL A 47 6.46 -11.95 -10.08
CA VAL A 47 6.16 -12.94 -9.04
C VAL A 47 6.57 -14.31 -9.56
N SER A 48 7.49 -14.97 -8.85
CA SER A 48 8.04 -16.28 -9.26
C SER A 48 8.54 -16.30 -10.72
N GLY A 49 9.22 -15.22 -11.12
CA GLY A 49 9.79 -15.06 -12.48
C GLY A 49 8.78 -14.73 -13.58
N LYS A 50 7.50 -14.52 -13.27
CA LYS A 50 6.46 -14.14 -14.22
C LYS A 50 5.98 -12.72 -13.96
N VAL A 51 5.67 -11.98 -15.03
CA VAL A 51 4.97 -10.70 -14.90
C VAL A 51 3.55 -10.98 -14.43
N ALA A 52 3.17 -10.41 -13.28
CA ALA A 52 1.81 -10.42 -12.79
C ALA A 52 1.13 -9.11 -13.20
N HIS A 53 -0.19 -9.12 -13.42
CA HIS A 53 -0.93 -7.89 -13.72
C HIS A 53 -1.60 -7.35 -12.47
N ARG A 54 -1.45 -6.04 -12.23
CA ARG A 54 -2.17 -5.38 -11.14
C ARG A 54 -3.65 -5.27 -11.49
N ARG A 55 -4.51 -5.53 -10.49
CA ARG A 55 -5.96 -5.34 -10.62
C ARG A 55 -6.34 -3.86 -10.79
N ASN A 56 -5.52 -2.96 -10.22
CA ASN A 56 -5.75 -1.51 -10.23
C ASN A 56 -4.65 -0.78 -11.03
N ILE A 57 -5.02 0.35 -11.64
CA ILE A 57 -4.08 1.23 -12.33
C ILE A 57 -3.26 2.01 -11.30
N VAL A 58 -1.95 1.74 -11.25
CA VAL A 58 -0.99 2.46 -10.40
C VAL A 58 -0.37 3.60 -11.20
N THR A 59 -0.54 4.84 -10.73
CA THR A 59 0.00 6.03 -11.41
C THR A 59 1.44 6.34 -11.01
N ALA A 60 1.81 6.02 -9.77
CA ALA A 60 3.18 6.15 -9.26
C ALA A 60 3.37 5.24 -8.04
N GLY A 61 4.60 4.82 -7.78
CA GLY A 61 4.89 4.08 -6.57
C GLY A 61 6.33 3.61 -6.41
N ILE A 62 6.52 2.78 -5.39
CA ILE A 62 7.77 2.12 -4.99
C ILE A 62 7.50 0.62 -4.90
N GLN A 63 8.35 -0.20 -5.53
CA GLN A 63 8.36 -1.67 -5.35
C GLN A 63 9.58 -2.07 -4.55
N PHE A 64 9.42 -3.07 -3.68
CA PHE A 64 10.53 -3.76 -3.03
C PHE A 64 10.62 -5.18 -3.58
N LYS A 65 11.82 -5.63 -3.91
CA LYS A 65 12.06 -6.92 -4.57
C LYS A 65 13.02 -7.79 -3.79
N ASP A 66 12.74 -9.09 -3.73
CA ASP A 66 13.62 -10.09 -3.14
C ASP A 66 14.81 -10.45 -4.08
N PRO A 67 15.74 -11.32 -3.64
CA PRO A 67 16.89 -11.70 -4.45
C PRO A 67 16.59 -12.29 -5.84
N THR A 68 15.42 -12.90 -6.01
CA THR A 68 14.93 -13.50 -7.26
C THR A 68 14.25 -12.48 -8.18
N GLY A 69 14.00 -11.28 -7.67
CA GLY A 69 13.25 -10.22 -8.36
C GLY A 69 11.75 -10.25 -8.08
N THR A 70 11.27 -11.17 -7.23
CA THR A 70 9.88 -11.24 -6.81
C THR A 70 9.52 -10.03 -5.95
N GLU A 71 8.39 -9.38 -6.22
CA GLU A 71 7.88 -8.27 -5.41
C GLU A 71 7.56 -8.76 -3.98
N ARG A 72 7.95 -7.96 -2.98
CA ARG A 72 7.72 -8.20 -1.53
C ARG A 72 6.81 -7.16 -0.91
N GLY A 73 6.08 -6.43 -1.74
CA GLY A 73 5.27 -5.30 -1.38
C GLY A 73 5.76 -3.99 -2.00
N GLY A 74 5.07 -2.91 -1.61
CA GLY A 74 5.29 -1.61 -2.20
C GLY A 74 4.41 -0.51 -1.63
N ILE A 75 4.60 0.69 -2.16
CA ILE A 75 3.79 1.88 -1.88
C ILE A 75 3.24 2.35 -3.22
N ALA A 76 1.93 2.58 -3.33
CA ALA A 76 1.33 2.96 -4.60
C ALA A 76 0.29 4.08 -4.43
N SER A 77 0.33 5.03 -5.36
CA SER A 77 -0.75 5.96 -5.67
C SER A 77 -1.53 5.40 -6.86
N LEU A 78 -2.85 5.32 -6.73
CA LEU A 78 -3.72 4.78 -7.77
C LEU A 78 -4.42 5.88 -8.55
N ALA A 79 -4.90 5.55 -9.75
CA ALA A 79 -5.60 6.51 -10.62
C ALA A 79 -6.87 7.11 -10.00
N ASP A 80 -7.51 6.39 -9.07
CA ASP A 80 -8.71 6.85 -8.37
C ASP A 80 -8.39 7.68 -7.11
N SER A 81 -7.14 8.12 -6.96
CA SER A 81 -6.59 8.82 -5.80
C SER A 81 -6.51 7.99 -4.51
N SER A 82 -6.65 6.67 -4.60
CA SER A 82 -6.30 5.78 -3.50
C SER A 82 -4.79 5.76 -3.27
N PHE A 83 -4.41 5.50 -2.02
CA PHE A 83 -3.02 5.38 -1.61
C PHE A 83 -2.85 4.13 -0.75
N VAL A 84 -1.90 3.28 -1.09
CA VAL A 84 -1.76 1.95 -0.48
C VAL A 84 -0.31 1.62 -0.15
N VAL A 85 -0.13 0.82 0.90
CA VAL A 85 1.13 0.19 1.28
C VAL A 85 0.87 -1.28 1.54
N GLY A 86 1.49 -2.15 0.73
CA GLY A 86 1.35 -3.60 0.82
C GLY A 86 2.66 -4.26 1.25
N ILE A 87 2.55 -5.39 1.96
CA ILE A 87 3.65 -6.31 2.26
C ILE A 87 3.25 -7.67 1.76
N ASP A 88 4.11 -8.27 0.92
CA ASP A 88 3.86 -9.58 0.31
C ASP A 88 4.79 -10.66 0.89
N ASP A 89 4.29 -11.89 0.93
CA ASP A 89 5.13 -13.06 1.16
C ASP A 89 5.98 -13.44 -0.06
N GLU A 90 6.84 -14.45 0.08
CA GLU A 90 7.73 -14.94 -0.97
C GLU A 90 7.00 -15.51 -2.20
N THR A 91 5.71 -15.79 -2.08
CA THR A 91 4.86 -16.25 -3.19
C THR A 91 4.17 -15.09 -3.90
N GLY A 92 4.41 -13.85 -3.46
CA GLY A 92 3.75 -12.64 -3.97
C GLY A 92 2.33 -12.46 -3.46
N ARG A 93 1.94 -13.18 -2.39
CA ARG A 93 0.62 -13.02 -1.76
C ARG A 93 0.71 -11.95 -0.69
N GLU A 94 -0.26 -11.04 -0.69
CA GLU A 94 -0.31 -9.98 0.29
C GLU A 94 -0.55 -10.53 1.70
N ARG A 95 0.18 -10.01 2.69
CA ARG A 95 0.09 -10.38 4.11
C ARG A 95 -0.35 -9.22 4.98
N ALA A 96 -0.05 -7.99 4.58
CA ALA A 96 -0.52 -6.79 5.25
C ALA A 96 -0.78 -5.68 4.23
N HIS A 97 -1.82 -4.89 4.47
CA HIS A 97 -2.18 -3.79 3.58
C HIS A 97 -2.74 -2.61 4.36
N LEU A 98 -2.05 -1.47 4.29
CA LEU A 98 -2.54 -0.17 4.76
C LEU A 98 -3.10 0.59 3.56
N TYR A 99 -4.30 1.15 3.69
CA TYR A 99 -4.95 1.85 2.59
C TYR A 99 -5.64 3.13 3.03
N TYR A 100 -5.72 4.06 2.08
CA TYR A 100 -6.73 5.10 1.99
C TYR A 100 -7.47 4.99 0.66
N LEU A 101 -8.79 4.97 0.74
CA LEU A 101 -9.72 4.87 -0.39
C LEU A 101 -10.65 6.09 -0.35
N PRO A 102 -10.57 7.04 -1.30
CA PRO A 102 -11.29 8.32 -1.24
C PRO A 102 -12.82 8.22 -1.13
N LYS A 103 -13.41 7.08 -1.53
CA LYS A 103 -14.84 6.82 -1.47
C LYS A 103 -15.28 5.92 -0.31
N ARG A 104 -14.33 5.31 0.42
CA ARG A 104 -14.63 4.31 1.46
C ARG A 104 -14.07 4.68 2.83
N GLY A 105 -12.87 5.23 2.89
CA GLY A 105 -12.19 5.56 4.14
C GLY A 105 -10.77 5.01 4.17
N SER A 106 -10.23 4.78 5.35
CA SER A 106 -8.89 4.23 5.55
C SER A 106 -8.93 2.97 6.40
N GLY A 107 -7.91 2.14 6.29
CA GLY A 107 -7.82 0.96 7.11
C GLY A 107 -6.51 0.22 6.94
N LEU A 108 -6.40 -0.85 7.71
CA LEU A 108 -5.29 -1.80 7.68
C LEU A 108 -5.91 -3.19 7.78
N TYR A 109 -5.44 -4.14 6.97
CA TYR A 109 -5.74 -5.55 7.20
C TYR A 109 -4.49 -6.41 7.18
N LEU A 110 -4.60 -7.56 7.84
CA LEU A 110 -3.67 -8.68 7.76
C LEU A 110 -4.39 -9.86 7.09
N GLN A 111 -3.72 -10.47 6.12
CA GLN A 111 -4.24 -11.63 5.40
C GLN A 111 -3.58 -12.92 5.89
N GLY A 112 -4.44 -13.90 6.18
CA GLY A 112 -4.04 -15.27 6.48
C GLY A 112 -3.82 -16.11 5.23
N GLU A 113 -3.90 -17.43 5.41
CA GLU A 113 -3.83 -18.35 4.29
C GLU A 113 -5.04 -18.22 3.35
N LYS A 114 -4.84 -18.47 2.06
CA LYS A 114 -5.86 -18.34 1.00
C LYS A 114 -6.51 -16.95 0.87
N GLU A 115 -5.76 -15.89 1.16
CA GLU A 115 -6.17 -14.48 0.98
C GLU A 115 -7.36 -14.07 1.87
N THR A 116 -7.64 -14.81 2.96
CA THR A 116 -8.66 -14.42 3.93
C THR A 116 -8.17 -13.27 4.79
N GLU A 117 -8.89 -12.14 4.83
CA GLU A 117 -8.64 -11.05 5.77
C GLU A 117 -8.90 -11.53 7.20
N THR A 118 -7.85 -11.89 7.92
CA THR A 118 -7.94 -12.48 9.27
C THR A 118 -8.15 -11.41 10.34
N VAL A 119 -7.55 -10.23 10.15
CA VAL A 119 -7.70 -9.09 11.06
C VAL A 119 -7.81 -7.83 10.23
N SER A 120 -8.82 -7.00 10.47
CA SER A 120 -9.00 -5.73 9.76
C SER A 120 -9.43 -4.60 10.69
N LEU A 121 -8.79 -3.44 10.53
CA LEU A 121 -9.20 -2.16 11.08
C LEU A 121 -9.71 -1.31 9.93
N PHE A 122 -10.88 -0.71 10.09
CA PHE A 122 -11.49 0.15 9.09
C PHE A 122 -12.10 1.39 9.73
N ILE A 123 -11.78 2.55 9.18
CA ILE A 123 -12.35 3.84 9.56
C ILE A 123 -13.11 4.37 8.33
N PRO A 124 -14.46 4.31 8.34
CA PRO A 124 -15.26 4.79 7.23
C PRO A 124 -15.25 6.32 7.14
N LEU A 125 -15.60 6.83 5.96
CA LEU A 125 -15.84 8.27 5.77
C LEU A 125 -17.13 8.73 6.48
N LYS A 126 -17.32 10.05 6.52
CA LYS A 126 -18.56 10.72 6.94
C LYS A 126 -18.99 10.41 8.39
N GLY A 127 -18.03 10.12 9.27
CA GLY A 127 -18.28 9.99 10.71
C GLY A 127 -19.03 8.72 11.11
N ALA A 128 -19.12 7.72 10.22
CA ALA A 128 -19.55 6.39 10.62
C ALA A 128 -18.53 5.78 11.60
N ASN A 129 -19.00 4.82 12.41
CA ASN A 129 -18.16 4.25 13.47
C ASN A 129 -17.02 3.40 12.86
N PRO A 130 -15.80 3.52 13.39
CA PRO A 130 -14.71 2.63 13.00
C PRO A 130 -14.99 1.20 13.44
N THR A 131 -14.43 0.24 12.72
CA THR A 131 -14.57 -1.19 13.03
C THR A 131 -13.21 -1.88 13.14
N LEU A 132 -13.07 -2.76 14.13
CA LEU A 132 -12.02 -3.78 14.20
C LEU A 132 -12.69 -5.15 14.09
N GLU A 133 -12.28 -5.95 13.12
CA GLU A 133 -12.85 -7.26 12.81
C GLU A 133 -11.77 -8.33 12.84
N MET A 134 -12.12 -9.51 13.34
CA MET A 134 -11.34 -10.74 13.21
C MET A 134 -12.18 -11.82 12.57
N THR A 135 -11.59 -12.56 11.64
CA THR A 135 -12.21 -13.72 11.01
C THR A 135 -11.39 -14.99 11.28
N ASP A 136 -12.06 -16.13 11.36
CA ASP A 136 -11.38 -17.42 11.41
C ASP A 136 -10.89 -17.85 10.01
N LYS A 137 -10.18 -18.97 9.95
CA LYS A 137 -9.65 -19.56 8.70
C LYS A 137 -10.72 -19.93 7.66
N THR A 138 -12.00 -19.93 8.03
CA THR A 138 -13.14 -20.19 7.13
C THR A 138 -13.75 -18.89 6.59
N GLY A 139 -13.25 -17.73 7.05
CA GLY A 139 -13.79 -16.40 6.74
C GLY A 139 -14.95 -16.00 7.64
N LYS A 140 -15.29 -16.79 8.67
CA LYS A 140 -16.37 -16.45 9.60
C LYS A 140 -15.86 -15.40 10.60
N LYS A 141 -16.63 -14.32 10.79
CA LYS A 141 -16.34 -13.30 11.82
C LYS A 141 -16.41 -13.93 13.21
N THR A 142 -15.33 -13.80 13.96
CA THR A 142 -15.23 -14.28 15.35
C THR A 142 -15.26 -13.13 16.35
N GLN A 143 -14.82 -11.93 15.93
CA GLN A 143 -14.89 -10.71 16.73
C GLN A 143 -15.19 -9.51 15.83
N LEU A 144 -16.03 -8.60 16.30
CA LEU A 144 -16.29 -7.30 15.69
C LEU A 144 -16.34 -6.25 16.79
N LEU A 145 -15.68 -5.12 16.63
CA LEU A 145 -15.72 -4.00 17.57
C LEU A 145 -15.96 -2.70 16.80
N PRO A 146 -16.83 -1.79 17.29
CA PRO A 146 -17.77 -2.03 18.38
C PRO A 146 -18.76 -3.13 17.98
N ASN A 147 -19.20 -3.94 18.95
CA ASN A 147 -20.24 -4.93 18.71
C ASN A 147 -21.47 -4.20 18.15
N GLN A 148 -22.01 -4.69 17.02
CA GLN A 148 -23.33 -4.27 16.57
C GLN A 148 -24.34 -4.82 17.59
N ARG A 149 -24.89 -3.95 18.44
CA ARG A 149 -26.02 -4.27 19.30
C ARG A 149 -27.30 -4.25 18.48
#